data_AF-A0A2N9M9T2-F1
#
_entry.id   AF-A0A2N9M9T2-F1
#
_cell.length_a   1.000
_cell.length_b   1.000
_cell.length_c   1.000
_cell.angle_alpha   90.00
_cell.angle_beta   90.00
_cell.angle_gamma   90.00
#
_symmetry.space_group_name_H-M   'P 1'
#
loop_
_entity.id
_entity.type
_entity.pdbx_description
1 polymer ?
#
loop_
_entity_poly.entity_id
_entity_poly.type
_entity_poly.pdbx_seq_one_letter_code
_entity_poly.pdbx_strand_id
1 'polypeptide(L)' 'MLARILRKLDSLREVPRPAGCKKLKGYKDLWRVRVGDWRVVYIIDDSSKLVSITRVAHRREVYE' A
#
# COMPACT_ATOMS: atom_id res chain seq x y z
N MET A 1 10.52 -0.85 13.31
CA MET A 1 9.36 -1.28 12.50
C MET A 1 8.64 -0.10 11.85
N LEU A 2 8.10 0.84 12.65
CA LEU A 2 7.38 2.03 12.18
C LEU A 2 8.16 2.85 11.14
N ALA A 3 9.46 3.09 11.38
CA ALA A 3 10.33 3.84 10.47
C ALA A 3 10.49 3.21 9.06
N ARG A 4 10.25 1.91 8.89
CA ARG A 4 10.26 1.26 7.55
C ARG A 4 8.94 1.47 6.83
N ILE A 5 7.83 1.48 7.56
CA ILE A 5 6.49 1.73 7.01
C ILE A 5 6.41 3.19 6.57
N LEU A 6 6.77 4.15 7.43
CA LEU A 6 6.75 5.59 7.11
C LEU A 6 7.58 5.90 5.85
N ARG A 7 8.83 5.43 5.79
CA ARG A 7 9.67 5.58 4.58
C ARG A 7 9.02 5.01 3.33
N LYS A 8 8.32 3.88 3.44
CA LYS A 8 7.60 3.32 2.30
C LYS A 8 6.41 4.20 1.92
N LEU A 9 5.63 4.68 2.89
CA LEU A 9 4.49 5.56 2.63
C LEU A 9 4.92 6.85 1.96
N ASP A 10 6.01 7.48 2.42
CA ASP A 10 6.56 8.67 1.77
C ASP A 10 6.97 8.38 0.33
N SER A 11 7.60 7.22 0.06
CA SER A 11 7.97 6.83 -1.30
C SER A 11 6.76 6.63 -2.25
N LEU A 12 5.55 6.38 -1.71
CA LEU A 12 4.34 6.24 -2.53
C LEU A 12 3.86 7.57 -3.09
N ARG A 13 4.30 8.72 -2.53
CA ARG A 13 4.01 10.05 -3.10
C ARG A 13 4.67 10.23 -4.46
N GLU A 14 5.94 9.83 -4.55
CA GLU A 14 6.75 9.95 -5.78
C GLU A 14 6.43 8.82 -6.77
N VAL A 15 6.33 7.59 -6.25
CA VAL A 15 6.08 6.40 -7.07
C VAL A 15 4.88 5.64 -6.50
N PRO A 16 3.65 6.00 -6.89
CA PRO A 16 2.42 5.36 -6.38
C PRO A 16 2.32 3.86 -6.69
N ARG A 17 2.99 3.41 -7.77
CA ARG A 17 3.01 2.01 -8.22
C ARG A 17 4.44 1.45 -8.20
N PRO A 18 5.07 1.31 -7.03
CA PRO A 18 6.45 0.86 -6.95
C PRO A 18 6.58 -0.61 -7.34
N ALA A 19 7.79 -1.05 -7.68
CA ALA A 19 8.07 -2.45 -7.96
C ALA A 19 7.58 -3.37 -6.80
N GLY A 20 6.89 -4.44 -7.16
CA GLY A 20 6.32 -5.40 -6.20
C GLY A 20 4.97 -4.99 -5.59
N CYS A 21 4.40 -3.83 -5.95
CA CYS A 21 2.99 -3.57 -5.70
C CYS A 21 2.10 -4.51 -6.54
N LYS A 22 0.94 -4.87 -6.00
CA LYS A 22 -0.06 -5.69 -6.71
C LYS A 22 -1.43 -5.06 -6.57
N LYS A 23 -2.17 -4.97 -7.67
CA LYS A 23 -3.59 -4.61 -7.65
C LYS A 23 -4.39 -5.75 -7.00
N LEU A 24 -5.32 -5.40 -6.10
CA LEU A 24 -6.19 -6.38 -5.48
C LEU A 24 -7.32 -6.76 -6.45
N LYS A 25 -7.54 -8.06 -6.63
CA LYS A 25 -8.66 -8.57 -7.44
C LYS A 25 -9.98 -8.27 -6.74
N GLY A 26 -11.01 -7.96 -7.52
CA GLY A 26 -12.36 -7.63 -7.01
C GLY A 26 -12.54 -6.18 -6.59
N TYR A 27 -11.49 -5.35 -6.65
CA TYR A 27 -11.56 -3.94 -6.33
C TYR A 27 -11.09 -3.09 -7.51
N LYS A 28 -11.76 -1.96 -7.75
CA LYS A 28 -11.48 -1.10 -8.89
C LYS A 28 -10.09 -0.47 -8.80
N ASP A 29 -9.74 0.09 -7.63
CA ASP A 29 -8.57 0.97 -7.49
C ASP A 29 -7.71 0.66 -6.25
N LEU A 30 -7.86 -0.53 -5.67
CA LEU A 30 -7.07 -0.95 -4.50
C LEU A 30 -5.77 -1.66 -4.90
N TRP A 31 -4.70 -1.22 -4.27
CA TRP A 31 -3.34 -1.71 -4.42
C TRP A 31 -2.79 -2.18 -3.09
N ARG A 32 -1.82 -3.09 -3.16
CA ARG A 32 -1.12 -3.61 -1.99
C ARG A 32 0.37 -3.60 -2.22
N VAL A 33 1.12 -3.14 -1.23
CA VAL A 33 2.58 -3.26 -1.18
C VAL A 33 3.04 -3.96 0.10
N ARG A 34 4.12 -4.74 0.00
CA ARG A 34 4.75 -5.43 1.13
C ARG A 34 5.83 -4.56 1.74
N VAL A 35 5.84 -4.46 3.07
CA VAL A 35 6.88 -3.76 3.86
C VAL A 35 7.35 -4.70 4.97
N GLY A 36 8.34 -5.53 4.67
CA GLY A 36 8.76 -6.60 5.58
C GLY A 36 7.60 -7.57 5.84
N ASP A 37 7.18 -7.69 7.10
CA ASP A 37 6.04 -8.52 7.51
C ASP A 37 4.69 -7.78 7.49
N TRP A 38 4.66 -6.52 7.06
CA TRP A 38 3.44 -5.73 6.95
C TRP A 38 2.96 -5.63 5.52
N ARG A 39 1.64 -5.50 5.35
CA ARG A 39 0.98 -5.18 4.10
C ARG A 39 0.29 -3.84 4.24
N VAL A 40 0.59 -2.94 3.31
CA VAL A 40 -0.09 -1.66 3.17
C VAL A 40 -1.04 -1.78 1.99
N VAL A 41 -2.32 -1.53 2.25
CA VAL A 41 -3.38 -1.45 1.26
C VAL A 41 -3.73 0.01 1.06
N TYR A 42 -3.79 0.44 -0.19
CA TYR A 42 -3.97 1.84 -0.55
C TYR A 42 -4.72 1.98 -1.87
N ILE A 43 -5.31 3.15 -2.06
CA ILE A 43 -6.00 3.57 -3.28
C ILE A 43 -5.14 4.61 -3.98
N ILE A 44 -5.13 4.58 -5.31
CA ILE A 44 -4.51 5.61 -6.14
C ILE A 44 -5.63 6.26 -6.94
N ASP A 45 -5.80 7.56 -6.76
CA ASP A 45 -6.61 8.39 -7.64
C ASP A 45 -5.68 9.24 -8.51
N ASP A 46 -5.50 8.81 -9.77
CA ASP A 46 -4.63 9.51 -10.71
C ASP A 46 -5.18 10.88 -11.11
N SER A 47 -6.49 11.09 -11.01
CA SER A 47 -7.12 12.36 -11.40
C SER A 47 -6.83 13.46 -10.38
N SER A 48 -6.90 13.13 -9.09
CA SER A 48 -6.59 14.04 -7.99
C SER A 48 -5.15 13.96 -7.51
N LYS A 49 -4.32 13.09 -8.11
CA LYS A 49 -2.94 12.78 -7.69
C LYS A 49 -2.85 12.40 -6.21
N LEU A 50 -3.86 11.66 -5.73
CA LEU A 50 -4.00 11.30 -4.33
C LEU A 50 -3.68 9.83 -4.10
N VAL A 51 -2.90 9.55 -3.05
CA VAL A 51 -2.68 8.20 -2.54
C VAL A 51 -3.28 8.09 -1.15
N SER A 52 -4.33 7.28 -1.01
CA SER A 52 -5.04 7.10 0.26
C SER A 52 -4.71 5.75 0.87
N ILE A 53 -4.15 5.74 2.08
CA ILE A 53 -3.85 4.49 2.79
C ILE A 53 -5.11 4.00 3.50
N THR A 54 -5.62 2.84 3.09
CA THR A 54 -6.86 2.27 3.63
C THR A 54 -6.60 1.36 4.83
N ARG A 55 -5.53 0.56 4.78
CA ARG A 55 -5.21 -0.40 5.85
C ARG A 55 -3.71 -0.69 5.91
N VAL A 56 -3.18 -0.77 7.12
CA VAL A 56 -1.83 -1.26 7.40
C VAL A 56 -1.97 -2.44 8.36
N ALA A 57 -1.67 -3.66 7.90
CA ALA A 57 -1.90 -4.88 8.66
C ALA A 57 -0.68 -5.79 8.66
N HIS A 58 -0.46 -6.52 9.76
CA HIS A 58 0.60 -7.52 9.82
C HIS A 58 0.23 -8.72 8.96
N ARG A 59 1.21 -9.42 8.39
CA ARG A 59 0.97 -10.60 7.52
C ARG A 59 0.14 -11.71 8.16
N ARG A 60 0.13 -11.77 9.49
CA ARG A 60 -0.59 -12.76 10.30
C ARG A 60 -2.09 -12.46 10.37
N GLU A 61 -2.43 -11.18 10.48
CA GLU A 61 -3.81 -10.66 10.57
C GLU A 61 -4.54 -10.62 9.20
N VAL A 62 -3.92 -11.15 8.15
CA VAL A 62 -4.49 -11.20 6.79
C VAL A 62 -5.00 -12.60 6.44
N TYR A 63 -4.62 -13.61 7.22
CA TYR A 63 -5.06 -15.00 7.03
C TYR A 63 -5.89 -15.52 8.21
N GLU A 64 -6.14 -14.69 9.23
CA GLU A 64 -7.14 -14.92 10.27
C GLU A 64 -8.48 -14.30 9.86
#